data_AF-A0A2D4F6V3-F1
#
_entry.id   AF-A0A2D4F6V3-F1
#
_cell.length_a   1.000
_cell.length_b   1.000
_cell.length_c   1.000
_cell.angle_alpha   90.00
_cell.angle_beta   90.00
_cell.angle_gamma   90.00
#
_symmetry.space_group_name_H-M   'P 1'
#
loop_
_entity.id
_entity.type
_entity.pdbx_description
1 polymer ?
#
loop_
_entity_poly.entity_id
_entity_poly.type
_entity_poly.pdbx_seq_one_letter_code
_entity_poly.pdbx_strand_id
1 'polypeptide(L)'
;MELFFKENTIQQTSLQTLWDTAKAYLRRITIAYMAKRNKERWQKQTQLQEEIKKLEIRLQRTPEDEKVRGEMILAKHKLNVINQEERTKDLKIVKQNFLEYANKLGRWLAHKLKIEWEKRLIQELRDDNGNLQHQMVEKKRIVQNYFEGLYK
;
A
#
# COMPACT_ATOMS: atom_id res chain seq x y z
N MET A 1 13.55 21.80 -9.46
CA MET A 1 14.30 20.71 -10.12
C MET A 1 15.33 21.24 -11.09
N GLU A 2 15.02 22.29 -11.86
CA GLU A 2 15.98 22.94 -12.76
C GLU A 2 17.26 23.39 -12.05
N LEU A 3 17.14 24.07 -10.90
CA LEU A 3 18.29 24.46 -10.07
C LEU A 3 19.13 23.25 -9.63
N PHE A 4 18.48 22.19 -9.14
CA PHE A 4 19.16 20.97 -8.72
C PHE A 4 19.97 20.35 -9.87
N PHE A 5 19.37 20.16 -11.04
CA PHE A 5 20.09 19.55 -12.16
C PHE A 5 21.22 20.46 -12.66
N LYS A 6 20.99 21.77 -12.77
CA LYS A 6 22.02 22.74 -13.19
C LYS A 6 23.27 22.70 -12.30
N GLU A 7 23.09 22.51 -10.99
CA GLU A 7 24.20 22.51 -10.02
C GLU A 7 24.87 21.14 -9.87
N ASN A 8 24.16 20.04 -10.16
CA ASN A 8 24.63 18.69 -9.87
C ASN A 8 25.02 17.88 -11.12
N THR A 9 24.81 18.39 -12.33
CA THR A 9 25.38 17.82 -13.56
C THR A 9 26.83 18.24 -13.73
N ILE A 10 27.74 17.56 -13.03
CA ILE A 10 29.19 17.69 -13.23
C ILE A 10 29.65 16.52 -14.11
N GLN A 11 30.67 16.72 -14.95
CA GLN A 11 31.16 15.68 -15.89
C GLN A 11 31.59 14.35 -15.22
N GLN A 12 31.85 14.35 -13.91
CA GLN A 12 32.29 13.17 -13.14
C GLN A 12 31.16 12.45 -12.39
N THR A 13 29.94 12.99 -12.36
CA THR A 13 28.84 12.40 -11.59
C THR A 13 28.16 11.29 -12.39
N SER A 14 28.08 10.07 -11.82
CA SER A 14 27.35 8.98 -12.49
C SER A 14 25.86 9.30 -12.58
N LEU A 15 25.21 8.88 -13.67
CA LEU A 15 23.77 9.07 -13.87
C LEU A 15 22.94 8.45 -12.74
N GLN A 16 23.40 7.31 -12.20
CA GLN A 16 22.75 6.64 -11.09
C GLN A 16 22.81 7.48 -9.79
N THR A 17 23.98 8.00 -9.45
CA THR A 17 24.16 8.90 -8.29
C THR A 17 23.31 10.15 -8.43
N LEU A 18 23.24 10.73 -9.64
CA LEU A 18 22.43 11.91 -9.92
C LEU A 18 20.92 11.62 -9.75
N TRP A 19 20.45 10.47 -10.23
CA TRP A 19 19.05 10.06 -10.07
C TRP A 19 18.69 9.81 -8.61
N ASP A 20 19.56 9.15 -7.85
CA ASP A 20 19.34 8.87 -6.43
C ASP A 20 19.31 10.15 -5.58
N THR A 21 20.24 11.08 -5.83
CA THR A 21 20.23 12.39 -5.16
C THR A 21 19.03 13.24 -5.57
N ALA A 22 18.62 13.22 -6.84
CA ALA A 22 17.42 13.91 -7.31
C ALA A 22 16.15 13.43 -6.58
N LYS A 23 15.99 12.11 -6.44
CA LYS A 23 14.88 11.51 -5.68
C LYS A 23 14.91 11.94 -4.21
N ALA A 24 16.08 11.90 -3.57
CA ALA A 24 16.24 12.31 -2.18
C ALA A 24 15.89 13.78 -1.96
N TYR A 25 16.35 14.65 -2.86
CA TYR A 25 16.06 16.09 -2.85
C TYR A 25 14.55 16.36 -3.00
N LEU A 26 13.91 15.74 -3.99
CA LEU A 26 12.45 15.83 -4.18
C LEU A 26 11.71 15.36 -2.94
N ARG A 27 12.08 14.20 -2.39
CA ARG A 27 11.46 13.65 -1.19
C ARG A 27 11.58 14.63 -0.02
N ARG A 28 12.74 15.26 0.19
CA ARG A 28 12.95 16.27 1.23
C ARG A 28 11.98 17.45 1.07
N ILE A 29 11.86 17.99 -0.14
CA ILE A 29 10.94 19.11 -0.42
C ILE A 29 9.49 18.69 -0.15
N THR A 30 9.08 17.54 -0.66
CA THR A 30 7.73 17.01 -0.44
C THR A 30 7.44 16.82 1.04
N ILE A 31 8.36 16.23 1.81
CA ILE A 31 8.21 16.04 3.26
C ILE A 31 8.07 17.39 3.97
N ALA A 32 8.93 18.36 3.67
CA ALA A 32 8.87 19.69 4.30
C ALA A 32 7.55 20.41 3.99
N TYR A 33 7.11 20.38 2.72
CA TYR A 33 5.84 20.93 2.30
C TYR A 33 4.65 20.27 3.02
N MET A 34 4.64 18.93 3.06
CA MET A 34 3.58 18.16 3.71
C MET A 34 3.53 18.41 5.22
N ALA A 35 4.69 18.51 5.88
CA ALA A 35 4.77 18.83 7.30
C ALA A 35 4.19 20.21 7.61
N LYS A 36 4.55 21.24 6.83
CA LYS A 36 3.99 22.59 6.97
C LYS A 36 2.48 22.57 6.74
N ARG A 37 2.01 21.95 5.66
CA ARG A 37 0.58 21.86 5.33
C ARG A 37 -0.21 21.11 6.41
N ASN A 38 0.32 20.03 6.96
CA ASN A 38 -0.33 19.30 8.05
C ASN A 38 -0.42 20.15 9.33
N LYS A 39 0.63 20.91 9.67
CA LYS A 39 0.61 21.83 10.80
C LYS A 39 -0.46 22.92 10.63
N GLU A 40 -0.54 23.55 9.46
CA GLU A 40 -1.55 24.56 9.17
C GLU A 40 -2.98 23.98 9.21
N ARG A 41 -3.17 22.76 8.69
CA ARG A 41 -4.47 22.06 8.76
C ARG A 41 -4.87 21.79 10.20
N TRP A 42 -3.95 21.25 11.01
CA TRP A 42 -4.21 20.94 12.41
C TRP A 42 -4.58 22.20 13.19
N GLN A 43 -3.84 23.29 13.00
CA GLN A 43 -4.17 24.59 13.59
C GLN A 43 -5.59 25.07 13.22
N LYS A 44 -5.97 24.96 11.94
CA LYS A 44 -7.33 25.32 11.48
C LYS A 44 -8.41 24.44 12.12
N GLN A 45 -8.18 23.13 12.23
CA GLN A 45 -9.11 22.22 12.90
C GLN A 45 -9.28 22.57 14.38
N THR A 46 -8.18 22.78 15.09
CA THR A 46 -8.21 23.16 16.51
C THR A 46 -8.94 24.48 16.72
N GLN A 47 -8.66 25.49 15.89
CA GLN A 47 -9.36 26.79 15.93
C GLN A 47 -10.88 26.63 15.73
N LEU A 48 -11.31 25.85 14.73
CA LEU A 48 -12.73 25.59 14.48
C LEU A 48 -13.39 24.82 15.64
N GLN A 49 -12.69 23.86 16.24
CA GLN A 49 -13.19 23.12 17.40
C GLN A 49 -13.37 24.02 18.63
N GLU A 50 -12.41 24.92 18.89
CA GLU A 50 -12.53 25.92 19.95
C GLU A 50 -13.66 26.92 19.70
N GLU A 51 -13.82 27.36 18.44
CA GLU A 51 -14.91 28.25 18.03
C GLU A 51 -16.27 27.58 18.25
N ILE A 52 -16.44 26.33 17.81
CA ILE A 52 -17.65 25.55 18.05
C ILE A 52 -17.94 25.44 19.54
N LYS A 53 -16.93 25.13 20.37
CA LYS A 53 -17.10 25.02 21.83
C LYS A 53 -17.56 26.34 22.46
N LYS A 54 -17.01 27.47 22.01
CA LYS A 54 -17.43 28.81 22.48
C LYS A 54 -18.86 29.13 22.08
N LEU A 55 -19.24 28.82 20.84
CA LEU A 55 -20.60 29.02 20.33
C LEU A 55 -21.60 28.12 21.05
N GLU A 56 -21.24 26.88 21.36
CA GLU A 56 -22.09 25.95 22.14
C GLU A 56 -22.35 26.47 23.56
N ILE A 57 -21.33 27.01 24.25
CA ILE A 57 -21.50 27.63 25.57
C ILE A 57 -22.43 28.85 25.50
N ARG A 58 -22.33 29.67 24.44
CA ARG A 58 -23.22 30.82 24.24
C ARG A 58 -24.66 30.37 24.01
N LEU A 59 -24.85 29.37 23.16
CA LEU A 59 -26.18 28.83 22.83
C LEU A 59 -26.86 28.17 24.05
N GLN A 60 -26.08 27.58 24.96
CA GLN A 60 -26.60 27.06 26.23
C GLN A 60 -27.17 28.16 27.13
N ARG A 61 -26.60 29.37 27.08
CA ARG A 61 -27.07 30.52 27.87
C ARG A 61 -28.21 31.26 27.18
N THR A 62 -28.19 31.34 25.85
CA THR A 62 -29.18 32.06 25.04
C THR A 62 -29.65 31.17 23.89
N PRO A 63 -30.65 30.30 24.10
CA PRO A 63 -31.06 29.29 23.12
C PRO A 63 -31.72 29.83 21.85
N GLU A 64 -32.30 31.03 21.93
CA GLU A 64 -33.07 31.67 20.86
C GLU A 64 -32.21 32.49 19.88
N ASP A 65 -30.89 32.60 20.12
CA ASP A 65 -29.99 33.34 19.23
C ASP A 65 -29.73 32.57 17.93
N GLU A 66 -30.55 32.87 16.92
CA GLU A 66 -30.47 32.27 15.59
C GLU A 66 -29.17 32.61 14.86
N LYS A 67 -28.56 33.77 15.14
CA LYS A 67 -27.25 34.15 14.56
C LYS A 67 -26.15 33.23 15.06
N VAL A 68 -26.07 33.03 16.39
CA VAL A 68 -25.07 32.12 17.00
C VAL A 68 -25.27 30.68 16.52
N ARG A 69 -26.52 30.26 16.32
CA ARG A 69 -26.83 28.95 15.73
C ARG A 69 -26.31 28.84 14.28
N GLY A 70 -26.53 29.87 13.46
CA GLY A 70 -26.01 29.92 12.09
C GLY A 70 -24.48 29.86 12.02
N GLU A 71 -23.79 30.63 12.87
CA GLU A 71 -22.33 30.61 13.00
C GLU A 71 -21.81 29.22 13.38
N MET A 72 -22.47 28.55 14.34
CA MET A 72 -22.10 27.20 14.76
C MET A 72 -22.25 26.18 13.62
N ILE A 73 -23.36 26.24 12.86
CA ILE A 73 -23.58 25.37 11.71
C ILE A 73 -22.49 25.60 10.66
N LEU A 74 -22.15 26.85 10.37
CA LEU A 74 -21.10 27.20 9.43
C LEU A 74 -19.72 26.68 9.88
N ALA A 75 -19.37 26.84 11.16
CA ALA A 75 -18.12 26.32 11.72
C ALA A 75 -18.05 24.77 11.65
N LYS A 76 -19.16 24.08 11.99
CA LYS A 76 -19.28 22.62 11.84
C LYS A 76 -19.15 22.18 10.38
N HIS A 77 -19.74 22.92 9.44
CA HIS A 77 -19.59 22.65 8.01
C HIS A 77 -18.14 22.80 7.54
N LYS A 78 -17.46 23.90 7.91
CA LYS A 78 -16.04 24.11 7.61
C LYS A 78 -15.17 22.96 8.13
N LEU A 79 -15.42 22.51 9.36
CA LEU A 79 -14.70 21.37 9.95
C LEU A 79 -14.96 20.07 9.16
N ASN A 80 -16.20 19.82 8.77
CA ASN A 80 -16.56 18.63 7.99
C ASN A 80 -15.86 18.62 6.62
N VAL A 81 -15.75 19.76 5.93
CA VAL A 81 -15.00 19.86 4.66
C VAL A 81 -13.54 19.45 4.84
N ILE A 82 -12.87 19.92 5.89
CA ILE A 82 -11.46 19.53 6.18
C ILE A 82 -11.34 18.02 6.45
N ASN A 83 -12.31 17.44 7.15
CA ASN A 83 -12.34 16.00 7.44
C ASN A 83 -12.70 15.17 6.20
N GLN A 84 -13.51 15.68 5.29
CA GLN A 84 -13.80 15.04 4.00
C GLN A 84 -12.53 14.95 3.15
N GLU A 85 -11.74 16.02 3.07
CA GLU A 85 -10.45 15.99 2.37
C GLU A 85 -9.53 14.87 2.88
N GLU A 86 -9.49 14.64 4.20
CA GLU A 86 -8.73 13.55 4.81
C GLU A 86 -9.24 12.18 4.39
N ARG A 87 -10.55 11.95 4.53
CA ARG A 87 -11.20 10.71 4.11
C ARG A 87 -10.93 10.39 2.64
N THR A 88 -10.93 11.40 1.76
CA THR A 88 -10.60 11.17 0.34
C THR A 88 -9.15 10.74 0.12
N LYS A 89 -8.20 11.19 0.95
CA LYS A 89 -6.80 10.72 0.89
C LYS A 89 -6.70 9.28 1.36
N ASP A 90 -7.36 8.95 2.46
CA ASP A 90 -7.37 7.58 3.00
C ASP A 90 -7.95 6.60 1.99
N LEU A 91 -9.05 6.98 1.33
CA LEU A 91 -9.64 6.20 0.24
C LEU A 91 -8.67 5.99 -0.93
N LYS A 92 -7.89 7.01 -1.31
CA LYS A 92 -6.86 6.88 -2.35
C LYS A 92 -5.75 5.92 -1.93
N ILE A 93 -5.30 5.98 -0.68
CA ILE A 93 -4.30 5.06 -0.14
C ILE A 93 -4.84 3.63 -0.13
N VAL A 94 -6.08 3.43 0.33
CA VAL A 94 -6.73 2.10 0.32
C VAL A 94 -6.83 1.56 -1.11
N LYS A 95 -7.22 2.40 -2.08
CA LYS A 95 -7.28 2.01 -3.49
C LYS A 95 -5.90 1.67 -4.06
N GLN A 96 -4.88 2.46 -3.72
CA GLN A 96 -3.50 2.20 -4.12
C GLN A 96 -3.01 0.87 -3.55
N ASN A 97 -3.20 0.65 -2.25
CA ASN A 97 -2.88 -0.61 -1.60
C ASN A 97 -3.60 -1.76 -2.30
N PHE A 98 -4.91 -1.63 -2.54
CA PHE A 98 -5.67 -2.63 -3.26
C PHE A 98 -5.04 -2.96 -4.61
N LEU A 99 -4.65 -1.97 -5.43
CA LEU A 99 -4.02 -2.21 -6.73
C LEU A 99 -2.62 -2.84 -6.62
N GLU A 100 -1.79 -2.37 -5.67
CA GLU A 100 -0.46 -2.93 -5.41
C GLU A 100 -0.52 -4.39 -4.94
N TYR A 101 -1.59 -4.78 -4.24
CA TYR A 101 -1.81 -6.13 -3.75
C TYR A 101 -2.74 -6.97 -4.64
N ALA A 102 -3.53 -6.39 -5.53
CA ALA A 102 -4.47 -7.11 -6.40
C ALA A 102 -3.76 -7.96 -7.45
N ASN A 103 -2.67 -7.45 -8.02
CA ASN A 103 -1.85 -8.17 -9.00
C ASN A 103 -0.82 -9.10 -8.37
N LYS A 104 -0.56 -8.96 -7.07
CA LYS A 104 0.03 -10.05 -6.32
C LYS A 104 -1.11 -11.06 -6.19
N LEU A 105 -1.06 -12.13 -6.97
CA LEU A 105 -1.75 -13.41 -6.69
C LEU A 105 -1.20 -14.01 -5.37
N GLY A 106 -0.99 -13.16 -4.37
CA GLY A 106 0.02 -13.26 -3.34
C GLY A 106 -0.45 -14.20 -2.26
N ARG A 107 0.45 -15.08 -1.84
CA ARG A 107 0.24 -16.17 -0.87
C ARG A 107 -0.85 -17.17 -1.22
N TRP A 108 -2.09 -16.75 -1.50
CA TRP A 108 -3.20 -17.65 -1.77
C TRP A 108 -3.06 -18.40 -3.09
N LEU A 109 -2.68 -17.76 -4.21
CA LEU A 109 -2.40 -18.51 -5.44
C LEU A 109 -1.15 -19.37 -5.26
N ALA A 110 -0.08 -18.85 -4.65
CA ALA A 110 1.12 -19.63 -4.38
C ALA A 110 0.81 -20.89 -3.55
N HIS A 111 -0.07 -20.76 -2.55
CA HIS A 111 -0.55 -21.87 -1.73
C HIS A 111 -1.44 -22.83 -2.55
N LYS A 112 -2.37 -22.31 -3.36
CA LYS A 112 -3.21 -23.12 -4.25
C LYS A 112 -2.37 -23.90 -5.27
N LEU A 113 -1.37 -23.26 -5.88
CA LEU A 113 -0.43 -23.88 -6.80
C LEU A 113 0.42 -24.95 -6.09
N LYS A 114 0.88 -24.67 -4.87
CA LYS A 114 1.60 -25.65 -4.05
C LYS A 114 0.75 -26.89 -3.76
N ILE A 115 -0.50 -26.71 -3.32
CA ILE A 115 -1.44 -27.82 -3.09
C ILE A 115 -1.68 -28.61 -4.38
N GLU A 116 -1.92 -27.94 -5.50
CA GLU A 116 -2.10 -28.61 -6.80
C GLU A 116 -0.86 -29.38 -7.25
N TRP A 117 0.34 -28.85 -6.96
CA TRP A 117 1.60 -29.53 -7.26
C TRP A 117 1.83 -30.74 -6.36
N GLU A 118 1.55 -30.63 -5.06
CA GLU A 118 1.63 -31.72 -4.09
C GLU A 118 0.67 -32.87 -4.44
N LYS A 119 -0.55 -32.57 -4.90
CA LYS A 119 -1.51 -33.58 -5.38
C LYS A 119 -1.00 -34.36 -6.60
N ARG A 120 -0.27 -33.71 -7.50
CA ARG A 120 0.28 -34.32 -8.73
C ARG A 120 1.62 -35.00 -8.48
N LEU A 121 2.26 -34.75 -7.35
CA LEU A 121 3.58 -35.28 -7.04
C LEU A 121 3.49 -36.75 -6.63
N ILE A 122 4.12 -37.61 -7.42
CA ILE A 122 4.21 -39.05 -7.15
C ILE A 122 5.21 -39.28 -5.98
N GLN A 123 4.68 -39.62 -4.80
CA GLN A 123 5.44 -39.76 -3.56
C GLN A 123 6.30 -41.03 -3.51
N GLU A 124 5.86 -42.10 -4.16
CA GLU A 124 6.57 -43.38 -4.22
C GLU A 124 6.17 -44.12 -5.50
N LEU A 125 7.11 -44.92 -6.02
CA LEU A 125 6.84 -45.86 -7.10
C LEU A 125 7.39 -47.22 -6.71
N ARG A 126 6.71 -48.28 -7.14
CA ARG A 126 7.16 -49.65 -6.95
C ARG A 126 8.05 -50.04 -8.11
N ASP A 127 9.22 -50.60 -7.78
CA ASP A 127 10.15 -51.18 -8.75
C ASP A 127 9.69 -52.58 -9.16
N ASP A 128 10.27 -53.12 -10.25
CA ASP A 128 9.95 -54.45 -10.79
C ASP A 128 10.14 -55.57 -9.76
N ASN A 129 11.03 -55.36 -8.79
CA ASN A 129 11.33 -56.26 -7.67
C ASN A 129 10.35 -56.13 -6.48
N GLY A 130 9.34 -55.26 -6.57
CA GLY A 130 8.33 -55.05 -5.53
C GLY A 130 8.73 -54.05 -4.43
N ASN A 131 9.93 -53.49 -4.46
CA ASN A 131 10.42 -52.52 -3.48
C ASN A 131 9.87 -51.11 -3.76
N LEU A 132 9.49 -50.38 -2.70
CA LEU A 132 9.03 -49.00 -2.79
C LEU A 132 10.22 -48.03 -2.86
N GLN A 133 10.22 -47.15 -3.85
CA GLN A 133 11.27 -46.19 -4.11
C GLN A 133 10.76 -44.75 -3.98
N HIS A 134 11.41 -43.99 -3.10
CA HIS A 134 11.05 -42.59 -2.81
C HIS A 134 11.98 -41.60 -3.54
N GLN A 135 13.19 -42.03 -3.91
CA GLN A 135 14.18 -41.17 -4.57
C GLN A 135 13.79 -40.82 -6.00
N MET A 136 13.97 -39.54 -6.38
CA MET A 136 13.53 -39.03 -7.67
C MET A 136 14.25 -39.67 -8.86
N VAL A 137 15.53 -40.02 -8.70
CA VAL A 137 16.34 -40.67 -9.74
C VAL A 137 15.78 -42.05 -10.05
N GLU A 138 15.49 -42.85 -9.03
CA GLU A 138 14.98 -44.20 -9.19
C GLU A 138 13.54 -44.21 -9.74
N LYS A 139 12.69 -43.29 -9.29
CA LYS A 139 11.34 -43.08 -9.88
C LYS A 139 11.39 -42.79 -11.38
N LYS A 140 12.34 -41.96 -11.84
CA LYS A 140 12.49 -41.68 -13.27
C LYS A 140 12.90 -42.93 -14.04
N ARG A 141 13.83 -43.74 -13.50
CA ARG A 141 14.27 -45.00 -14.13
C ARG A 141 13.12 -46.00 -14.26
N ILE A 142 12.31 -46.16 -13.21
CA ILE A 142 11.13 -47.05 -13.23
C ILE A 142 10.13 -46.61 -14.30
N VAL A 143 9.79 -45.32 -14.35
CA VAL A 143 8.86 -44.78 -15.35
C VAL A 143 9.41 -44.96 -16.76
N GLN A 144 10.70 -44.68 -16.97
CA GLN A 144 11.35 -44.83 -18.27
C GLN A 144 11.32 -46.29 -18.75
N ASN A 145 11.73 -47.24 -17.92
CA ASN A 145 11.72 -48.67 -18.24
C ASN A 145 10.31 -49.16 -18.58
N TYR A 146 9.30 -48.73 -17.82
CA TYR A 146 7.89 -49.08 -18.08
C TYR A 146 7.43 -48.61 -19.47
N PHE A 147 7.69 -47.35 -19.83
CA PHE A 147 7.29 -46.83 -21.14
C PHE A 147 8.11 -47.44 -22.28
N GLU A 148 9.41 -47.65 -22.12
CA GLU A 148 10.23 -48.36 -23.12
C GLU A 148 9.71 -49.77 -23.41
N GLY A 149 9.17 -50.46 -22.41
CA GLY A 149 8.52 -51.76 -22.58
C GLY A 149 7.20 -51.73 -23.33
N LEU A 150 6.47 -50.61 -23.33
CA LEU A 150 5.18 -50.46 -24.02
C LEU A 150 5.31 -50.15 -25.52
N TYR A 151 6.46 -49.62 -25.94
CA TYR A 151 6.73 -49.24 -27.34
C TYR A 151 7.69 -50.19 -28.06
N LYS A 152 7.96 -51.37 -27.47
CA LYS A 152 8.56 -52.52 -28.14
C LYS A 152 7.49 -53.37 -28.80
#